data_AF-A0AAU3NJN4-F1
#
_entry.id   AF-A0AAU3NJN4-F1
#
_cell.length_a   1.000
_cell.length_b   1.000
_cell.length_c   1.000
_cell.angle_alpha   90.00
_cell.angle_beta   90.00
_cell.angle_gamma   90.00
#
_symmetry.space_group_name_H-M   'P 1'
#
loop_
_entity.id
_entity.type
_entity.pdbx_description
1 polymer ?
#
loop_
_entity_poly.entity_id
_entity_poly.type
_entity_poly.pdbx_seq_one_letter_code
_entity_poly.pdbx_strand_id
1 'polypeptide(L)'
;MATVIEPRPLADEVEQALVQLDADFAAVYGPDMGAWSRGVRGELLEMQRARRTADREAHPLHPRKASAGRRRRHQRQLPWRIHTIAPAAVTVLLAPHWSDATGEVHRVFIAQCFDTDGNRLNLPRGGSARLAALMQGAFPAADWNRPQTWHADGNQLTTWQQRRVA
;
A
#
# COMPACT_ATOMS: atom_id res chain seq x y z
N MET A 1 -28.18 13.26 -16.53
CA MET A 1 -27.01 14.17 -16.67
C MET A 1 -25.79 13.37 -16.23
N ALA A 2 -24.91 12.99 -17.15
CA ALA A 2 -23.74 12.17 -16.87
C ALA A 2 -22.60 13.07 -16.36
N THR A 3 -22.22 12.92 -15.10
CA THR A 3 -20.98 13.49 -14.57
C THR A 3 -19.81 12.70 -15.15
N VAL A 4 -19.08 13.33 -16.06
CA VAL A 4 -17.79 12.84 -16.54
C VAL A 4 -16.84 12.90 -15.36
N ILE A 5 -16.51 11.75 -14.76
CA ILE A 5 -15.42 11.66 -13.79
C ILE A 5 -14.13 11.75 -14.61
N GLU A 6 -13.49 12.91 -14.57
CA GLU A 6 -12.19 13.12 -15.19
C GLU A 6 -11.18 12.10 -14.64
N PRO A 7 -10.36 11.47 -15.50
CA PRO A 7 -9.30 10.57 -15.05
C PRO A 7 -8.27 11.38 -14.24
N ARG A 8 -8.15 11.08 -12.94
CA ARG A 8 -7.21 11.75 -12.01
C ARG A 8 -5.80 11.93 -12.62
N PRO A 9 -5.34 13.16 -12.87
CA PRO A 9 -3.99 13.49 -13.36
C PRO A 9 -2.93 13.62 -12.25
N LEU A 10 -3.26 13.23 -11.01
CA LEU A 10 -2.51 13.53 -9.79
C LEU A 10 -1.02 13.17 -9.79
N ALA A 11 -0.59 12.13 -10.51
CA ALA A 11 0.82 11.76 -10.53
C ALA A 11 1.67 12.73 -11.36
N ASP A 12 1.17 13.11 -12.53
CA ASP A 12 1.87 14.02 -13.45
C ASP A 12 1.82 15.46 -12.91
N GLU A 13 0.73 15.84 -12.24
CA GLU A 13 0.62 17.13 -11.54
C GLU A 13 1.58 17.24 -10.35
N VAL A 14 1.77 16.16 -9.60
CA VAL A 14 2.73 16.12 -8.49
C VAL A 14 4.17 16.15 -9.01
N GLU A 15 4.47 15.42 -10.08
CA GLU A 15 5.78 15.48 -10.73
C GLU A 15 6.07 16.89 -11.26
N GLN A 16 5.09 17.52 -11.90
CA GLN A 16 5.20 18.89 -12.39
C GLN A 16 5.37 19.91 -11.23
N ALA A 17 4.68 19.70 -10.11
CA ALA A 17 4.84 20.53 -8.91
C ALA A 17 6.21 20.36 -8.24
N LEU A 18 6.82 19.17 -8.30
CA LEU A 18 8.18 18.93 -7.81
C LEU A 18 9.21 19.61 -8.71
N VAL A 19 9.05 19.49 -10.03
CA VAL A 19 9.90 20.20 -11.00
C VAL A 19 9.81 21.71 -10.82
N GLN A 20 8.61 22.24 -10.57
CA GLN A 20 8.42 23.67 -10.31
C GLN A 20 9.07 24.11 -9.00
N LEU A 21 8.92 23.34 -7.92
CA LEU A 21 9.55 23.66 -6.64
C LEU A 21 11.08 23.68 -6.74
N ASP A 22 11.66 22.69 -7.42
CA ASP A 22 13.12 22.65 -7.65
C ASP A 22 13.57 23.83 -8.52
N ALA A 23 12.76 24.24 -9.51
CA ALA A 23 13.01 25.43 -10.32
C ALA A 23 12.93 26.73 -9.50
N ASP A 24 11.97 26.86 -8.60
CA ASP A 24 11.81 28.03 -7.73
C ASP A 24 13.00 28.18 -6.77
N PHE A 25 13.45 27.07 -6.16
CA PHE A 25 14.64 27.08 -5.32
C PHE A 25 15.92 27.38 -6.12
N ALA A 26 16.06 26.82 -7.32
CA ALA A 26 17.20 27.12 -8.20
C ALA A 26 17.19 28.57 -8.70
N ALA A 27 16.02 29.17 -8.90
CA ALA A 27 15.87 30.57 -9.29
C ALA A 27 16.28 31.53 -8.16
N VAL A 28 16.00 31.17 -6.91
CA VAL A 28 16.31 32.01 -5.74
C VAL A 28 17.74 31.80 -5.23
N TYR A 29 18.23 30.57 -5.18
CA TYR A 29 19.49 30.22 -4.53
C TYR A 29 20.60 29.79 -5.52
N GLY A 30 20.30 29.78 -6.82
CA GLY A 30 21.21 29.38 -7.87
C GLY A 30 21.22 27.86 -8.13
N PRO A 31 21.75 27.42 -9.29
CA PRO A 31 21.67 26.02 -9.72
C PRO A 31 22.60 25.09 -8.92
N ASP A 32 23.62 25.62 -8.25
CA ASP A 32 24.54 24.82 -7.44
C ASP A 32 24.02 24.66 -6.00
N MET A 33 23.34 23.55 -5.76
CA MET A 33 22.85 23.18 -4.42
C MET A 33 24.00 23.08 -3.39
N GLY A 34 25.24 22.82 -3.83
CA GLY A 34 26.43 22.77 -2.99
C GLY A 34 26.78 24.11 -2.35
N ALA A 35 26.44 25.22 -3.01
CA ALA A 35 26.63 26.58 -2.53
C ALA A 35 25.53 27.07 -1.59
N TRP A 36 24.41 26.34 -1.49
CA TRP A 36 23.29 26.74 -0.63
C TRP A 36 23.63 26.61 0.85
N SER A 37 23.01 27.46 1.68
CA SER A 37 23.12 27.35 3.12
C SER A 37 22.51 26.02 3.62
N ARG A 38 23.05 25.51 4.73
CA ARG A 38 22.60 24.24 5.31
C ARG A 38 21.12 24.25 5.69
N GLY A 39 20.60 25.41 6.13
CA GLY A 39 19.19 25.59 6.48
C GLY A 39 18.27 25.47 5.29
N VAL A 40 18.58 26.18 4.19
CA VAL A 40 17.79 26.16 2.95
C VAL A 40 17.81 24.77 2.32
N ARG A 41 18.98 24.12 2.27
CA ARG A 41 19.11 22.74 1.78
C ARG A 41 18.29 21.77 2.64
N GLY A 42 18.31 21.94 3.97
CA GLY A 42 17.53 21.13 4.89
C GLY A 42 16.02 21.31 4.69
N GLU A 43 15.58 22.56 4.49
CA GLU A 43 14.18 22.90 4.24
C GLU A 43 13.65 22.28 2.95
N LEU A 44 14.38 22.40 1.82
CA LEU A 44 13.99 21.75 0.57
C LEU A 44 13.87 20.23 0.74
N LEU A 45 14.86 19.61 1.39
CA LEU A 45 14.87 18.16 1.60
C LEU A 45 13.72 17.70 2.52
N GLU A 46 13.40 18.45 3.57
CA GLU A 46 12.28 18.16 4.45
C GLU A 46 10.92 18.42 3.77
N MET A 47 10.78 19.46 2.93
CA MET A 47 9.60 19.67 2.11
C MET A 47 9.38 18.52 1.11
N GLN A 48 10.43 18.10 0.41
CA GLN A 48 10.40 16.94 -0.47
C GLN A 48 10.07 15.65 0.31
N ARG A 49 10.61 15.49 1.53
CA ARG A 49 10.37 14.33 2.39
C ARG A 49 8.94 14.28 2.93
N ALA A 50 8.43 15.37 3.49
CA ALA A 50 7.06 15.46 4.00
C ALA A 50 6.05 15.15 2.91
N ARG A 51 6.25 15.67 1.69
CA ARG A 51 5.38 15.40 0.53
C ARG A 51 5.51 13.98 -0.01
N ARG A 52 6.72 13.40 -0.07
CA ARG A 52 6.89 11.95 -0.35
C ARG A 52 6.24 11.05 0.71
N THR A 53 6.08 11.55 1.93
CA THR A 53 5.44 10.81 3.02
C THR A 53 3.91 10.97 2.98
N ALA A 54 3.40 12.13 2.56
CA ALA A 54 1.99 12.31 2.18
C ALA A 54 1.62 11.43 0.98
N ASP A 55 2.54 11.24 0.03
CA ASP A 55 2.39 10.32 -1.10
C ASP A 55 2.40 8.83 -0.68
N ARG A 56 2.83 8.49 0.55
CA ARG A 56 2.63 7.13 1.08
C ARG A 56 1.18 6.83 1.45
N GLU A 57 0.37 7.85 1.73
CA GLU A 57 -1.08 7.71 1.88
C GLU A 57 -1.80 7.70 0.53
N ALA A 58 -1.15 8.21 -0.54
CA ALA A 58 -1.69 8.27 -1.91
C ALA A 58 -1.01 7.31 -2.91
N HIS A 59 -0.13 6.40 -2.45
CA HIS A 59 0.47 5.41 -3.35
C HIS A 59 -0.65 4.59 -4.00
N PRO A 60 -0.60 4.38 -5.33
CA PRO A 60 -1.56 3.53 -5.98
C PRO A 60 -1.56 2.16 -5.29
N LEU A 61 -2.75 1.66 -4.96
CA LEU A 61 -3.00 0.33 -4.38
C LEU A 61 -2.27 -0.81 -5.15
N HIS A 62 -1.78 -0.54 -6.36
CA HIS A 62 -1.06 -1.47 -7.20
C HIS A 62 0.34 -0.95 -7.60
N PRO A 63 1.42 -1.71 -7.33
CA PRO A 63 2.75 -1.36 -7.80
C PRO A 63 2.84 -1.43 -9.33
N ARG A 64 3.13 -0.30 -9.99
CA ARG A 64 3.60 -0.28 -11.39
C ARG A 64 4.87 -1.14 -11.51
N LYS A 65 4.76 -2.25 -12.25
CA LYS A 65 5.82 -3.24 -12.61
C LYS A 65 7.07 -3.18 -11.72
N ALA A 66 6.93 -3.62 -10.48
CA ALA A 66 8.09 -3.85 -9.62
C ALA A 66 9.05 -4.85 -10.31
N SER A 67 10.35 -4.57 -10.31
CA SER A 67 11.36 -5.51 -10.80
C SER A 67 11.21 -6.85 -10.07
N ALA A 68 11.57 -7.96 -10.74
CA ALA A 68 11.47 -9.30 -10.14
C ALA A 68 12.15 -9.38 -8.76
N GLY A 69 13.28 -8.66 -8.58
CA GLY A 69 13.98 -8.56 -7.30
C GLY A 69 13.15 -7.92 -6.19
N ARG A 70 12.39 -6.84 -6.48
CA ARG A 70 11.53 -6.18 -5.48
C ARG A 70 10.37 -7.08 -5.05
N ARG A 71 9.77 -7.82 -5.99
CA ARG A 71 8.69 -8.79 -5.68
C ARG A 71 9.20 -9.92 -4.80
N ARG A 72 10.34 -10.51 -5.14
CA ARG A 72 11.01 -11.55 -4.33
C ARG A 72 11.32 -11.05 -2.92
N ARG A 73 11.81 -9.81 -2.81
CA ARG A 73 12.04 -9.17 -1.49
C ARG A 73 10.73 -9.00 -0.71
N HIS A 74 9.67 -8.51 -1.35
CA HIS A 74 8.36 -8.33 -0.69
C HIS A 74 7.81 -9.66 -0.20
N GLN A 75 7.82 -10.70 -1.04
CA GLN A 75 7.42 -12.05 -0.65
C GLN A 75 8.26 -12.55 0.52
N ARG A 76 9.60 -12.47 0.44
CA ARG A 76 10.49 -12.93 1.52
C ARG A 76 10.28 -12.20 2.84
N GLN A 77 9.92 -10.91 2.80
CA GLN A 77 9.66 -10.10 3.99
C GLN A 77 8.22 -10.22 4.51
N LEU A 78 7.30 -10.81 3.74
CA LEU A 78 5.89 -10.83 4.07
C LEU A 78 5.62 -11.49 5.43
N PRO A 79 6.15 -12.68 5.77
CA PRO A 79 5.87 -13.32 7.06
C PRO A 79 6.26 -12.44 8.25
N TRP A 80 7.46 -11.85 8.19
CA TRP A 80 7.95 -10.94 9.23
C TRP A 80 7.05 -9.71 9.38
N ARG A 81 6.58 -9.12 8.27
CA ARG A 81 5.69 -7.95 8.30
C ARG A 81 4.28 -8.29 8.77
N ILE A 82 3.77 -9.48 8.49
CA ILE A 82 2.50 -9.95 9.03
C ILE A 82 2.64 -10.16 10.54
N HIS A 83 3.74 -10.77 10.99
CA HIS A 83 4.02 -10.99 12.40
C HIS A 83 4.04 -9.69 13.23
N THR A 84 4.49 -8.56 12.65
CA THR A 84 4.45 -7.26 13.36
C THR A 84 3.05 -6.65 13.50
N ILE A 85 2.06 -7.13 12.75
CA ILE A 85 0.66 -6.67 12.81
C ILE A 85 -0.21 -7.66 13.59
N ALA A 86 0.00 -8.95 13.35
CA ALA A 86 -0.74 -10.06 13.94
C ALA A 86 0.26 -11.12 14.43
N PRO A 87 0.81 -10.96 15.64
CA PRO A 87 1.66 -11.97 16.24
C PRO A 87 0.91 -13.31 16.35
N ALA A 88 1.62 -14.41 16.16
CA ALA A 88 1.07 -15.78 16.12
C ALA A 88 0.13 -16.12 14.95
N ALA A 89 -0.11 -15.21 13.99
CA ALA A 89 -0.93 -15.55 12.82
C ALA A 89 -0.25 -16.60 11.93
N VAL A 90 -0.90 -17.76 11.78
CA VAL A 90 -0.49 -18.83 10.85
C VAL A 90 -1.29 -18.76 9.56
N THR A 91 -2.54 -18.30 9.63
CA THR A 91 -3.35 -18.04 8.45
C THR A 91 -3.95 -16.64 8.48
N VAL A 92 -4.07 -16.04 7.30
CA VAL A 92 -4.73 -14.74 7.12
C VAL A 92 -5.71 -14.86 5.97
N LEU A 93 -7.01 -14.82 6.30
CA LEU A 93 -8.10 -14.71 5.33
C LEU A 93 -8.31 -13.23 4.99
N LEU A 94 -8.23 -12.90 3.71
CA LEU A 94 -8.51 -11.58 3.19
C LEU A 94 -9.69 -11.65 2.22
N ALA A 95 -10.78 -10.98 2.55
CA ALA A 95 -11.98 -10.94 1.73
C ALA A 95 -12.26 -9.52 1.22
N PRO A 96 -12.55 -9.33 -0.08
CA PRO A 96 -13.06 -8.06 -0.58
C PRO A 96 -14.48 -7.84 -0.06
N HIS A 97 -14.75 -6.63 0.40
CA HIS A 97 -16.06 -6.15 0.82
C HIS A 97 -16.35 -4.83 0.11
N TRP A 98 -17.53 -4.74 -0.50
CA TRP A 98 -17.97 -3.54 -1.18
C TRP A 98 -18.81 -2.74 -0.19
N SER A 99 -18.30 -1.57 0.21
CA SER A 99 -18.98 -0.66 1.13
C SER A 99 -19.52 0.52 0.33
N ASP A 100 -20.78 0.87 0.60
CA ASP A 100 -21.46 2.06 0.06
C ASP A 100 -21.76 3.08 1.17
N ALA A 101 -20.86 3.20 2.14
CA ALA A 101 -21.08 4.05 3.32
C ALA A 101 -21.18 5.55 2.98
N THR A 102 -20.76 5.97 1.78
CA THR A 102 -20.68 7.38 1.36
C THR A 102 -21.31 7.66 -0.01
N GLY A 103 -22.08 6.71 -0.58
CA GLY A 103 -22.70 6.84 -1.91
C GLY A 103 -21.77 6.51 -3.09
N GLU A 104 -20.48 6.24 -2.83
CA GLU A 104 -19.52 5.73 -3.80
C GLU A 104 -19.05 4.34 -3.36
N VAL A 105 -19.21 3.35 -4.23
CA VAL A 105 -18.90 1.94 -3.93
C VAL A 105 -17.39 1.74 -3.91
N HIS A 106 -16.82 1.73 -2.70
CA HIS A 106 -15.39 1.49 -2.51
C HIS A 106 -15.13 0.03 -2.09
N ARG A 107 -14.15 -0.59 -2.74
CA ARG A 107 -13.66 -1.92 -2.37
C ARG A 107 -12.75 -1.82 -1.15
N VAL A 108 -13.23 -2.31 -0.02
CA VAL A 108 -12.47 -2.46 1.22
C VAL A 108 -12.06 -3.92 1.38
N PHE A 109 -10.97 -4.19 2.11
CA PHE A 109 -10.57 -5.56 2.43
C PHE A 109 -10.73 -5.80 3.93
N ILE A 110 -11.40 -6.89 4.27
CA ILE A 110 -11.55 -7.37 5.64
C ILE A 110 -10.56 -8.51 5.83
N ALA A 111 -9.67 -8.37 6.82
CA ALA A 111 -8.73 -9.41 7.20
C ALA A 111 -9.19 -10.13 8.46
N GLN A 112 -9.05 -11.44 8.48
CA GLN A 112 -9.18 -12.28 9.67
C GLN A 112 -7.91 -13.11 9.79
N CYS A 113 -7.25 -13.04 10.95
CA CYS A 113 -6.06 -13.82 11.22
C CYS A 113 -6.41 -14.95 12.18
N PHE A 114 -5.81 -16.11 11.99
CA PHE A 114 -5.96 -17.24 12.89
C PHE A 114 -4.60 -17.78 13.32
N ASP A 115 -4.52 -18.23 14.57
CA ASP A 115 -3.34 -18.91 15.12
C ASP A 115 -3.26 -20.38 14.68
N THR A 116 -2.31 -21.14 15.24
CA THR A 116 -2.14 -22.58 15.01
C THR A 116 -3.37 -23.40 15.40
N ASP A 117 -4.13 -22.93 16.38
CA ASP A 117 -5.25 -23.64 16.99
C ASP A 117 -6.57 -23.28 16.31
N GLY A 118 -6.55 -22.36 15.35
CA GLY A 118 -7.72 -21.86 14.63
C GLY A 118 -8.47 -20.76 15.39
N ASN A 119 -7.91 -20.20 16.46
CA ASN A 119 -8.51 -19.08 17.15
C ASN A 119 -8.30 -17.80 16.35
N ARG A 120 -9.34 -16.96 16.32
CA ARG A 120 -9.27 -15.66 15.66
C ARG A 120 -8.44 -14.69 16.50
N LEU A 121 -7.48 -14.04 15.85
CA LEU A 121 -6.64 -13.00 16.44
C LEU A 121 -7.28 -11.62 16.24
N ASN A 122 -7.18 -10.78 17.27
CA ASN A 122 -7.63 -9.40 17.19
C ASN A 122 -6.60 -8.55 16.45
N LEU A 123 -7.06 -7.81 15.43
CA LEU A 123 -6.24 -6.90 14.66
C LEU A 123 -6.30 -5.48 15.25
N PRO A 124 -5.16 -4.74 15.24
CA PRO A 124 -5.18 -3.33 15.58
C PRO A 124 -6.03 -2.54 14.57
N ARG A 125 -6.46 -1.32 14.94
CA ARG A 125 -7.16 -0.42 14.02
C ARG A 125 -6.33 -0.21 12.74
N GLY A 126 -6.96 -0.41 11.59
CA GLY A 126 -6.29 -0.35 10.28
C GLY A 126 -5.45 -1.58 9.92
N GLY A 127 -5.39 -2.61 10.77
CA GLY A 127 -4.66 -3.85 10.52
C GLY A 127 -5.11 -4.54 9.24
N SER A 128 -6.41 -4.60 8.97
CA SER A 128 -6.97 -5.18 7.74
C SER A 128 -6.45 -4.50 6.48
N ALA A 129 -6.45 -3.17 6.43
CA ALA A 129 -5.96 -2.41 5.28
C ALA A 129 -4.45 -2.60 5.09
N ARG A 130 -3.68 -2.62 6.18
CA ARG A 130 -2.23 -2.86 6.13
C ARG A 130 -1.90 -4.28 5.65
N LEU A 131 -2.61 -5.30 6.14
CA LEU A 131 -2.45 -6.68 5.69
C LEU A 131 -2.82 -6.83 4.21
N ALA A 132 -3.91 -6.20 3.77
CA ALA A 132 -4.30 -6.18 2.37
C ALA A 132 -3.20 -5.62 1.47
N ALA A 133 -2.66 -4.45 1.81
CA ALA A 133 -1.59 -3.80 1.05
C ALA A 133 -0.31 -4.66 1.00
N LEU A 134 0.05 -5.31 2.11
CA LEU A 134 1.21 -6.20 2.16
C LEU A 134 1.02 -7.42 1.27
N MET A 135 -0.12 -8.09 1.35
CA MET A 135 -0.43 -9.28 0.58
C MET A 135 -0.56 -8.97 -0.91
N GLN A 136 -1.23 -7.88 -1.29
CA GLN A 136 -1.31 -7.39 -2.67
C GLN A 136 0.07 -7.05 -3.25
N GLY A 137 0.94 -6.44 -2.45
CA GLY A 137 2.30 -6.14 -2.85
C GLY A 137 3.19 -7.38 -3.02
N ALA A 138 2.93 -8.45 -2.28
CA ALA A 138 3.66 -9.71 -2.36
C ALA A 138 3.13 -10.64 -3.47
N PHE A 139 1.83 -10.63 -3.73
CA PHE A 139 1.17 -11.46 -4.73
C PHE A 139 0.38 -10.61 -5.74
N PRO A 140 1.07 -9.83 -6.59
CA PRO A 140 0.42 -8.91 -7.51
C PRO A 140 -0.40 -9.60 -8.62
N ALA A 141 -0.18 -10.90 -8.85
CA ALA A 141 -0.90 -11.69 -9.85
C ALA A 141 -2.15 -12.40 -9.30
N ALA A 142 -2.44 -12.28 -8.01
CA ALA A 142 -3.61 -12.92 -7.40
C ALA A 142 -4.92 -12.20 -7.77
N ASP A 143 -6.01 -12.95 -7.89
CA ASP A 143 -7.34 -12.39 -8.10
C ASP A 143 -7.93 -11.87 -6.78
N TRP A 144 -7.73 -10.58 -6.50
CA TRP A 144 -8.23 -9.92 -5.29
C TRP A 144 -9.75 -9.64 -5.31
N ASN A 145 -10.47 -10.05 -6.36
CA ASN A 145 -11.94 -10.04 -6.35
C ASN A 145 -12.51 -11.28 -5.66
N ARG A 146 -11.66 -12.26 -5.33
CA ARG A 146 -12.03 -13.45 -4.57
C ARG A 146 -11.37 -13.40 -3.18
N PRO A 147 -11.99 -14.01 -2.16
CA PRO A 147 -11.31 -14.16 -0.89
C PRO A 147 -10.05 -15.02 -1.05
N GLN A 148 -8.97 -14.58 -0.45
CA GLN A 148 -7.66 -15.22 -0.50
C GLN A 148 -7.20 -15.57 0.92
N THR A 149 -6.57 -16.71 1.08
CA THR A 149 -5.98 -17.16 2.35
C THR A 149 -4.48 -17.29 2.18
N TRP A 150 -3.75 -16.52 2.98
CA TRP A 150 -2.31 -16.67 3.12
C TRP A 150 -1.97 -17.66 4.24
N HIS A 151 -0.94 -18.46 4.00
CA HIS A 151 -0.42 -19.48 4.91
C HIS A 151 1.03 -19.19 5.27
N ALA A 152 1.34 -19.16 6.56
CA ALA A 152 2.67 -18.83 7.08
C ALA A 152 3.72 -19.91 6.72
N ASP A 153 3.37 -21.18 6.83
CA ASP A 153 4.28 -22.34 6.68
C ASP A 153 4.99 -22.36 5.30
N GLY A 154 4.26 -22.01 4.24
CA GLY A 154 4.83 -21.94 2.88
C GLY A 154 5.03 -20.53 2.35
N ASN A 155 4.58 -19.50 3.08
CA ASN A 155 4.37 -18.16 2.55
C ASN A 155 3.61 -18.18 1.21
N GLN A 156 2.50 -18.91 1.19
CA GLN A 156 1.70 -19.16 -0.02
C GLN A 156 0.35 -18.49 0.10
N LEU A 157 -0.21 -18.13 -1.05
CA LEU A 157 -1.57 -17.62 -1.17
C LEU A 157 -2.43 -18.65 -1.89
N THR A 158 -3.58 -18.94 -1.33
CA THR A 158 -4.58 -19.86 -1.89
C THR A 158 -5.91 -19.13 -2.00
N THR A 159 -6.69 -19.43 -3.04
CA THR A 159 -8.06 -18.91 -3.10
C THR A 159 -8.91 -19.66 -2.09
N TRP A 160 -9.67 -18.92 -1.28
CA TRP A 160 -10.54 -19.51 -0.29
C TRP A 160 -11.60 -20.38 -0.99
N GLN A 161 -11.55 -21.68 -0.73
CA GLN A 161 -12.62 -22.58 -1.14
C GLN A 161 -13.69 -22.51 -0.06
N GLN A 162 -14.79 -21.79 -0.34
CA GLN A 162 -15.99 -21.93 0.48
C GLN A 162 -16.38 -23.40 0.49
N ARG A 163 -16.19 -24.07 1.62
CA ARG A 163 -16.81 -25.37 1.87
C ARG A 163 -18.31 -25.11 1.79
N ARG A 164 -18.96 -25.52 0.71
CA ARG A 164 -20.43 -25.53 0.62
C ARG A 164 -20.88 -26.47 1.74
N VAL A 165 -21.43 -25.90 2.80
CA VAL A 165 -22.23 -26.67 3.73
C VAL A 165 -23.45 -27.10 2.92
N ALA A 166 -23.50 -28.39 2.60
CA ALA A 166 -24.68 -29.05 2.04
C ALA A 166 -25.72 -29.25 3.13
#